data_AF-A0A812PX51-F1
#
_entry.id   AF-A0A812PX51-F1
#
_cell.length_a   1.000
_cell.length_b   1.000
_cell.length_c   1.000
_cell.angle_alpha   90.00
_cell.angle_beta   90.00
_cell.angle_gamma   90.00
#
_symmetry.space_group_name_H-M   'P 1'
#
loop_
_entity.id
_entity.type
_entity.pdbx_description
1 polymer ?
#
loop_
_entity_poly.entity_id
_entity_poly.type
_entity_poly.pdbx_seq_one_letter_code
_entity_poly.pdbx_strand_id
1 'polypeptide(L)'
;MPTTNQNPENAVGILASAGDRIEVMVTPTPDLGRLVTELNRVQIGGSSDLLRAIQTAQLALKHRQNKKQKQRIIAFVGSPVTATEKELETLGKNLKKNSVALDLVSFGEVEENAPKLEKLMKALNSEDTSHLLEAPVGPKLLSDILLSSPIVNPDGEAAAMGGEGGDAGFEFGINPNDDP
;
A
#
# COMPACT_ATOMS: atom_id res chain seq x y z
N MET A 1 11.84 -2.20 1.15
CA MET A 1 12.58 -0.96 1.48
C MET A 1 11.77 0.21 0.93
N PRO A 2 11.31 1.18 1.74
CA PRO A 2 10.20 2.04 1.36
C PRO A 2 10.61 3.09 0.32
N THR A 3 9.63 3.50 -0.47
CA THR A 3 9.67 4.29 -1.71
C THR A 3 10.53 5.57 -1.71
N THR A 4 10.93 6.10 -0.55
CA THR A 4 11.78 7.29 -0.45
C THR A 4 13.20 7.05 -0.95
N ASN A 5 13.75 5.83 -0.85
CA ASN A 5 15.11 5.54 -1.32
C ASN A 5 15.21 5.35 -2.84
N GLN A 6 14.07 5.18 -3.52
CA GLN A 6 14.02 5.03 -4.97
C GLN A 6 14.06 6.39 -5.68
N ASN A 7 13.55 7.45 -5.04
CA ASN A 7 13.66 8.83 -5.52
C ASN A 7 13.69 9.80 -4.32
N PRO A 8 14.78 10.58 -4.13
CA PRO A 8 14.92 11.48 -2.99
C PRO A 8 13.92 12.64 -2.98
N GLU A 9 13.19 12.87 -4.08
CA GLU A 9 12.11 13.85 -4.17
C GLU A 9 10.75 13.32 -3.68
N ASN A 10 10.65 12.03 -3.35
CA ASN A 10 9.39 11.43 -2.91
C ASN A 10 8.95 12.01 -1.56
N ALA A 11 7.70 12.45 -1.50
CA ALA A 11 7.06 12.96 -0.30
C ALA A 11 6.00 11.97 0.18
N VAL A 12 6.00 11.66 1.48
CA VAL A 12 5.06 10.72 2.10
C VAL A 12 4.25 11.47 3.15
N GLY A 13 2.96 11.14 3.26
CA GLY A 13 2.05 11.66 4.28
C GLY A 13 1.42 10.52 5.06
N ILE A 14 0.91 10.83 6.26
CA ILE A 14 0.24 9.87 7.14
C ILE A 14 -1.13 10.39 7.49
N LEU A 15 -2.12 9.51 7.37
CA LEU A 15 -3.52 9.75 7.64
C LEU A 15 -4.02 8.62 8.53
N ALA A 16 -4.62 8.97 9.66
CA ALA A 16 -5.24 8.02 10.57
C ALA A 16 -6.77 8.04 10.36
N SER A 17 -7.36 6.86 10.16
CA SER A 17 -8.79 6.68 9.94
C SER A 17 -9.53 6.11 11.15
N ALA A 18 -8.82 5.88 12.26
CA ALA A 18 -9.36 5.32 13.48
C ALA A 18 -10.02 6.41 14.34
N GLY A 19 -11.32 6.27 14.64
CA GLY A 19 -12.08 7.18 15.48
C GLY A 19 -13.21 7.91 14.75
N ASP A 20 -13.83 8.88 15.42
CA ASP A 20 -15.00 9.61 14.90
C ASP A 20 -14.69 10.48 13.67
N ARG A 21 -13.41 10.80 13.44
CA ARG A 21 -12.95 11.66 12.35
C ARG A 21 -11.64 11.17 11.79
N ILE A 22 -11.44 11.45 10.51
CA ILE A 22 -10.18 11.21 9.81
C ILE A 22 -9.18 12.31 10.20
N GLU A 23 -8.00 11.91 10.70
CA GLU A 23 -6.95 12.84 11.13
C GLU A 23 -5.77 12.82 10.16
N VAL A 24 -5.49 13.98 9.54
CA VAL A 24 -4.27 14.17 8.74
C VAL A 24 -3.12 14.47 9.68
N MET A 25 -2.34 13.45 10.02
CA MET A 25 -1.21 13.59 10.94
C MET A 25 -0.03 14.31 10.28
N VAL A 26 0.29 13.91 9.04
CA VAL A 26 1.40 14.49 8.28
C VAL A 26 0.97 14.69 6.83
N THR A 27 1.03 15.94 6.36
CA THR A 27 0.94 16.25 4.93
C THR A 27 2.20 15.80 4.20
N PRO A 28 2.14 15.45 2.90
CA PRO A 28 3.29 14.94 2.15
C PRO A 28 4.58 15.74 2.38
N THR A 29 5.59 15.08 2.96
CA THR A 29 6.91 15.66 3.30
C THR A 29 8.04 14.68 2.95
N PRO A 30 9.23 15.15 2.54
CA PRO A 30 10.41 14.29 2.40
C PRO A 30 11.08 13.97 3.76
N ASP A 31 10.68 14.63 4.85
CA ASP A 31 11.24 14.43 6.19
C ASP A 31 10.77 13.11 6.83
N LEU A 32 11.65 12.11 6.78
CA LEU A 32 11.40 10.80 7.38
C LEU A 32 11.33 10.83 8.92
N GLY A 33 12.10 11.70 9.57
CA GLY A 33 12.12 11.81 11.04
C GLY A 33 10.78 12.28 11.58
N ARG A 34 10.16 13.25 10.90
CA ARG A 34 8.80 13.71 11.21
C ARG A 34 7.76 12.60 11.00
N LEU A 35 7.89 11.78 9.95
CA LEU A 35 6.97 10.67 9.69
C LEU A 35 7.02 9.63 10.81
N VAL A 36 8.21 9.20 11.22
CA VAL A 36 8.37 8.21 12.31
C VAL A 36 7.81 8.74 13.63
N THR A 37 8.05 10.03 13.91
CA THR A 37 7.56 10.67 15.14
C THR A 37 6.03 10.70 15.19
N GLU A 38 5.38 11.05 14.09
CA GLU A 38 3.93 11.14 14.03
C GLU A 38 3.27 9.76 13.94
N LEU A 39 3.92 8.77 13.31
CA LEU A 39 3.44 7.39 13.30
C LEU A 39 3.32 6.81 14.72
N ASN A 40 4.26 7.12 15.61
CA ASN A 40 4.21 6.71 17.02
C ASN A 40 3.05 7.33 17.81
N ARG A 41 2.41 8.37 17.28
CA ARG A 41 1.26 9.04 17.91
C ARG A 41 -0.08 8.48 17.43
N VAL A 42 -0.09 7.59 16.43
CA VAL A 42 -1.31 6.95 15.94
C VAL A 42 -1.94 6.16 17.10
N GLN A 43 -3.20 6.49 17.41
CA GLN A 43 -3.96 5.81 18.45
C GLN A 43 -4.88 4.75 17.82
N ILE A 44 -5.00 3.62 18.50
CA ILE A 44 -5.94 2.56 18.14
C ILE A 44 -7.26 2.84 18.84
N GLY A 45 -8.36 2.89 18.09
CA GLY A 45 -9.69 3.00 18.69
C GLY A 45 -10.77 3.44 17.71
N GLY A 46 -12.03 3.29 18.13
CA GLY A 46 -13.19 3.69 17.36
C GLY A 46 -13.47 2.83 16.12
N SER A 47 -14.22 3.40 15.18
CA SER A 47 -14.52 2.79 13.89
C SER A 47 -13.63 3.36 12.79
N SER A 48 -13.54 2.65 11.67
CA SER A 48 -12.81 3.08 10.48
C SER A 48 -13.77 3.46 9.37
N ASP A 49 -13.55 4.61 8.73
CA ASP A 49 -14.28 5.02 7.53
C ASP A 49 -13.34 5.09 6.33
N LEU A 50 -13.25 3.98 5.58
CA LEU A 50 -12.37 3.86 4.40
C LEU A 50 -12.71 4.89 3.32
N LEU A 51 -13.99 5.16 3.10
CA LEU A 51 -14.44 6.05 2.05
C LEU A 51 -14.02 7.50 2.33
N ARG A 52 -14.27 7.99 3.55
CA ARG A 52 -13.83 9.33 3.97
C ARG A 52 -12.31 9.43 4.06
N ALA A 53 -11.63 8.37 4.47
CA ALA A 53 -10.17 8.33 4.52
C ALA A 53 -9.54 8.55 3.13
N ILE A 54 -9.99 7.80 2.13
CA ILE A 54 -9.48 7.93 0.76
C ILE A 54 -9.82 9.29 0.15
N GLN A 55 -11.04 9.80 0.38
CA GLN A 55 -11.41 11.15 -0.09
C GLN A 55 -10.52 12.22 0.52
N THR A 56 -10.26 12.14 1.83
CA THR A 56 -9.39 13.08 2.55
C THR A 56 -7.95 12.98 2.07
N ALA A 57 -7.44 11.76 1.83
CA ALA A 57 -6.13 11.53 1.22
C ALA A 57 -6.04 12.18 -0.17
N GLN A 58 -7.08 12.04 -1.00
CA GLN A 58 -7.14 12.68 -2.32
C GLN A 58 -7.04 14.21 -2.21
N LEU A 59 -7.69 14.83 -1.23
CA LEU A 59 -7.56 16.26 -0.96
C LEU A 59 -6.15 16.63 -0.51
N ALA A 60 -5.54 15.85 0.39
CA ALA A 60 -4.17 16.08 0.86
C ALA A 60 -3.14 16.02 -0.28
N LEU A 61 -3.32 15.11 -1.24
CA LEU A 61 -2.44 14.96 -2.41
C LEU A 61 -2.50 16.15 -3.40
N LYS A 62 -3.56 16.98 -3.35
CA LYS A 62 -3.65 18.20 -4.16
C LYS A 62 -2.68 19.30 -3.71
N HIS A 63 -2.27 19.28 -2.45
CA HIS A 63 -1.38 20.29 -1.85
C HIS A 63 0.10 19.94 -1.95
N ARG A 64 0.47 18.94 -2.75
CA ARG A 64 1.88 18.58 -3.00
C ARG A 64 2.62 19.72 -3.68
N GLN A 65 3.90 19.90 -3.31
CA GLN A 65 4.74 20.93 -3.90
C GLN A 65 5.07 20.64 -5.38
N ASN A 66 5.32 19.38 -5.73
CA ASN A 66 5.62 18.99 -7.11
C ASN A 66 4.41 18.33 -7.80
N LYS A 67 3.76 19.07 -8.71
CA LYS A 67 2.58 18.58 -9.44
C LYS A 67 2.88 17.48 -10.47
N LYS A 68 4.14 17.32 -10.90
CA LYS A 68 4.56 16.28 -11.86
C LYS A 68 4.64 14.88 -11.23
N GLN A 69 4.70 14.79 -9.90
CA GLN A 69 4.74 13.50 -9.21
C GLN A 69 3.41 12.75 -9.39
N LYS A 70 3.53 11.45 -9.66
CA LYS A 70 2.40 10.52 -9.66
C LYS A 70 1.79 10.47 -8.26
N GLN A 71 0.47 10.41 -8.19
CA GLN A 71 -0.27 10.34 -6.93
C GLN A 71 -0.56 8.89 -6.61
N ARG A 72 -0.20 8.45 -5.41
CA ARG A 72 -0.41 7.08 -4.94
C ARG A 72 -0.91 7.11 -3.50
N ILE A 73 -1.98 6.37 -3.23
CA ILE A 73 -2.52 6.13 -1.88
C ILE A 73 -2.27 4.66 -1.58
N ILE A 74 -1.68 4.37 -0.41
CA ILE A 74 -1.57 3.00 0.11
C ILE A 74 -2.46 2.95 1.35
N ALA A 75 -3.50 2.13 1.34
CA ALA A 75 -4.44 2.01 2.44
C ALA A 75 -4.43 0.60 3.04
N PHE A 76 -4.27 0.57 4.35
CA PHE A 76 -4.31 -0.64 5.18
C PHE A 76 -5.74 -0.80 5.73
N VAL A 77 -6.40 -1.90 5.38
CA VAL A 77 -7.79 -2.20 5.72
C VAL A 77 -7.82 -3.43 6.63
N GLY A 78 -8.00 -3.18 7.92
CA GLY A 78 -8.00 -4.21 8.98
C GLY A 78 -9.37 -4.49 9.61
N SER A 79 -10.43 -3.88 9.07
CA SER A 79 -11.77 -3.80 9.67
C SER A 79 -12.86 -3.87 8.60
N PRO A 80 -14.11 -4.19 8.96
CA PRO A 80 -15.20 -4.30 7.98
C PRO A 80 -15.48 -2.98 7.26
N VAL A 81 -15.55 -3.03 5.93
CA VAL A 81 -15.85 -1.85 5.09
C VAL A 81 -17.34 -1.59 5.10
N THR A 82 -17.76 -0.51 5.76
CA THR A 82 -19.18 -0.13 5.89
C THR A 82 -19.76 0.54 4.63
N ALA A 83 -18.92 1.05 3.74
CA ALA A 83 -19.33 1.69 2.51
C ALA A 83 -20.06 0.72 1.56
N THR A 84 -21.07 1.23 0.86
CA THR A 84 -21.78 0.44 -0.15
C THR A 84 -20.96 0.28 -1.42
N GLU A 85 -21.22 -0.78 -2.17
CA GLU A 85 -20.53 -1.04 -3.44
C GLU A 85 -20.66 0.10 -4.44
N LYS A 86 -21.83 0.77 -4.47
CA LYS A 86 -22.09 1.91 -5.36
C LYS A 86 -21.23 3.13 -5.00
N GLU A 87 -21.06 3.38 -3.71
CA GLU A 87 -20.19 4.45 -3.23
C GLU A 87 -18.72 4.17 -3.55
N LEU A 88 -18.29 2.92 -3.40
CA LEU A 88 -16.94 2.48 -3.77
C LEU A 88 -16.70 2.55 -5.28
N GLU A 89 -17.68 2.17 -6.11
CA GLU A 89 -17.58 2.32 -7.56
C GLU A 89 -17.45 3.80 -7.97
N THR A 90 -18.21 4.68 -7.31
CA THR A 90 -18.14 6.13 -7.53
C THR A 90 -16.78 6.69 -7.11
N LEU A 91 -16.25 6.20 -5.98
CA LEU A 91 -14.91 6.54 -5.50
C LEU A 91 -13.83 6.11 -6.50
N GLY A 92 -13.88 4.87 -7.01
CA GLY A 92 -12.93 4.36 -8.00
C GLY A 92 -12.92 5.18 -9.29
N LYS A 93 -14.11 5.53 -9.82
CA LYS A 93 -14.23 6.41 -10.99
C LYS A 93 -13.65 7.81 -10.73
N ASN A 94 -13.86 8.35 -9.52
CA ASN A 94 -13.32 9.65 -9.13
C ASN A 94 -11.78 9.62 -9.05
N LEU A 95 -11.20 8.61 -8.41
CA LEU A 95 -9.74 8.43 -8.33
C LEU A 95 -9.11 8.29 -9.71
N LYS A 96 -9.72 7.48 -10.59
CA LYS A 96 -9.29 7.31 -11.99
C LYS A 96 -9.26 8.64 -12.74
N LYS A 97 -10.33 9.44 -12.63
CA LYS A 97 -10.42 10.77 -13.27
C LYS A 97 -9.35 11.74 -12.78
N ASN A 98 -8.87 11.60 -11.55
CA ASN A 98 -7.86 12.46 -10.95
C ASN A 98 -6.43 11.88 -11.04
N SER A 99 -6.24 10.78 -11.78
CA SER A 99 -4.96 10.09 -11.95
C SER A 99 -4.29 9.75 -10.61
N VAL A 100 -5.08 9.20 -9.68
CA VAL A 100 -4.60 8.73 -8.37
C VAL A 100 -4.60 7.21 -8.36
N ALA A 101 -3.43 6.62 -8.16
CA ALA A 101 -3.28 5.19 -7.92
C ALA A 101 -3.66 4.83 -6.48
N LEU A 102 -4.24 3.64 -6.29
CA LEU A 102 -4.60 3.11 -4.97
C LEU A 102 -4.06 1.70 -4.82
N ASP A 103 -3.31 1.46 -3.75
CA ASP A 103 -3.00 0.12 -3.29
C ASP A 103 -3.74 -0.17 -2.00
N LEU A 104 -4.38 -1.33 -1.96
CA LEU A 104 -5.13 -1.80 -0.83
C LEU A 104 -4.41 -3.00 -0.23
N VAL A 105 -4.20 -2.96 1.08
CA VAL A 105 -3.71 -4.08 1.87
C VAL A 105 -4.83 -4.49 2.80
N SER A 106 -5.57 -5.54 2.45
CA SER A 106 -6.67 -6.10 3.23
C SER A 106 -6.15 -7.20 4.14
N PHE A 107 -6.43 -7.13 5.44
CA PHE A 107 -6.05 -8.14 6.43
C PHE A 107 -7.13 -8.25 7.52
N GLY A 108 -7.17 -9.40 8.21
CA GLY A 108 -8.19 -9.67 9.23
C GLY A 108 -9.54 -10.06 8.62
N GLU A 109 -10.33 -9.08 8.19
CA GLU A 109 -11.70 -9.23 7.65
C GLU A 109 -11.71 -9.38 6.12
N VAL A 110 -10.88 -10.28 5.58
CA VAL A 110 -10.65 -10.38 4.14
C VAL A 110 -11.91 -10.85 3.39
N GLU A 111 -12.55 -11.92 3.86
CA GLU A 111 -13.69 -12.54 3.16
C GLU A 111 -14.90 -11.59 3.04
N GLU A 112 -15.20 -10.81 4.09
CA GLU A 112 -16.30 -9.85 4.06
C GLU A 112 -15.99 -8.65 3.15
N ASN A 113 -14.73 -8.22 3.12
CA ASN A 113 -14.29 -7.03 2.39
C ASN A 113 -14.04 -7.30 0.90
N ALA A 114 -13.61 -8.50 0.53
CA ALA A 114 -13.23 -8.89 -0.84
C ALA A 114 -14.22 -8.40 -1.92
N PRO A 115 -15.54 -8.70 -1.89
CA PRO A 115 -16.45 -8.30 -2.97
C PRO A 115 -16.56 -6.77 -3.15
N LYS A 116 -16.44 -6.01 -2.05
CA LYS A 116 -16.49 -4.55 -2.04
C LYS A 116 -15.19 -3.95 -2.60
N LEU A 117 -14.05 -4.46 -2.15
CA LEU A 117 -12.73 -3.98 -2.58
C LEU A 117 -12.44 -4.36 -4.03
N GLU A 118 -12.81 -5.55 -4.49
CA GLU A 118 -12.69 -5.95 -5.90
C GLU A 118 -13.48 -5.01 -6.83
N LYS A 119 -14.70 -4.63 -6.44
CA LYS A 119 -15.51 -3.67 -7.22
C LYS A 119 -14.86 -2.29 -7.28
N LEU A 120 -14.32 -1.80 -6.17
CA LEU A 120 -13.55 -0.56 -6.13
C LEU A 120 -12.36 -0.62 -7.10
N MET A 121 -11.57 -1.70 -7.03
CA MET A 121 -10.38 -1.88 -7.86
C MET A 121 -10.72 -2.01 -9.34
N LYS A 122 -11.80 -2.72 -9.69
CA LYS A 122 -12.28 -2.82 -11.07
C LYS A 122 -12.72 -1.47 -11.64
N ALA A 123 -13.32 -0.60 -10.83
CA ALA A 123 -13.71 0.74 -11.25
C ALA A 123 -12.51 1.69 -11.44
N LEU A 124 -11.43 1.46 -10.68
CA LEU A 124 -10.23 2.29 -10.67
C LEU A 124 -9.20 1.86 -11.72
N ASN A 125 -8.93 0.55 -11.82
CA ASN A 125 -7.78 0.05 -12.56
C ASN A 125 -7.96 0.31 -14.07
N SER A 126 -6.87 0.76 -14.69
CA SER A 126 -6.86 1.21 -16.09
C SER A 126 -5.64 0.68 -16.84
N GLU A 127 -4.52 0.47 -16.13
CA GLU A 127 -3.20 0.15 -16.68
C GLU A 127 -2.32 -0.56 -15.62
N ASP A 128 -2.92 -1.39 -14.78
CA ASP A 128 -2.22 -2.13 -13.70
C ASP A 128 -1.42 -1.25 -12.72
N THR A 129 -1.93 -0.05 -12.44
CA THR A 129 -1.28 0.94 -11.56
C THR A 129 -1.71 0.84 -10.10
N SER A 130 -2.75 0.04 -9.82
CA SER A 130 -3.45 -0.04 -8.54
C SER A 130 -3.62 -1.50 -8.18
N HIS A 131 -3.20 -1.89 -6.97
CA HIS A 131 -3.14 -3.29 -6.57
C HIS A 131 -4.01 -3.56 -5.34
N LEU A 132 -4.59 -4.76 -5.27
CA LEU A 132 -5.23 -5.29 -4.07
C LEU A 132 -4.41 -6.46 -3.58
N LEU A 133 -3.90 -6.34 -2.36
CA LEU A 133 -3.21 -7.39 -1.65
C LEU A 133 -4.10 -7.87 -0.51
N GLU A 134 -4.53 -9.12 -0.59
CA GLU A 134 -5.27 -9.80 0.47
C GLU A 134 -4.29 -10.65 1.27
N ALA A 135 -4.12 -10.32 2.53
CA ALA A 135 -3.29 -11.08 3.46
C ALA A 135 -4.18 -12.07 4.22
N PRO A 136 -4.12 -13.38 3.88
CA PRO A 136 -4.94 -14.38 4.55
C PRO A 136 -4.53 -14.53 6.01
N VAL A 137 -5.48 -14.93 6.86
CA VAL A 137 -5.19 -15.26 8.25
C VAL A 137 -4.27 -16.49 8.28
N GLY A 138 -3.07 -16.34 8.83
CA GLY A 138 -2.08 -17.41 8.84
C GLY A 138 -0.80 -17.06 9.59
N PRO A 139 0.17 -17.99 9.62
CA PRO A 139 1.42 -17.82 10.38
C PRO A 139 2.43 -16.88 9.70
N LYS A 140 2.20 -16.53 8.42
CA LYS A 140 3.08 -15.64 7.66
C LYS A 140 2.93 -14.21 8.17
N LEU A 141 4.05 -13.51 8.32
CA LEU A 141 4.05 -12.11 8.69
C LEU A 141 3.54 -11.27 7.52
N LEU A 142 2.73 -10.25 7.83
CA LEU A 142 2.23 -9.29 6.84
C LEU A 142 3.38 -8.57 6.12
N SER A 143 4.50 -8.34 6.81
CA SER A 143 5.73 -7.77 6.24
C SER A 143 6.24 -8.56 5.05
N ASP A 144 6.25 -9.89 5.15
CA ASP A 144 6.86 -10.76 4.15
C ASP A 144 5.97 -10.82 2.91
N ILE A 145 4.66 -10.88 3.13
CA ILE A 145 3.65 -10.80 2.07
C ILE A 145 3.79 -9.46 1.33
N LEU A 146 3.90 -8.35 2.05
CA LEU A 146 4.07 -7.01 1.46
C LEU A 146 5.37 -6.88 0.66
N LEU A 147 6.48 -7.40 1.17
CA LEU A 147 7.78 -7.37 0.50
C LEU A 147 7.75 -8.16 -0.82
N SER A 148 6.97 -9.25 -0.89
CA SER A 148 6.79 -10.02 -2.13
C SER A 148 5.78 -9.39 -3.10
N SER A 149 5.07 -8.34 -2.70
CA SER A 149 3.97 -7.75 -3.47
C SER A 149 4.44 -6.65 -4.44
N PRO A 150 3.69 -6.41 -5.54
CA PRO A 150 3.95 -5.30 -6.48
C PRO A 150 3.80 -3.91 -5.83
N ILE A 151 3.28 -3.82 -4.60
CA ILE A 151 3.19 -2.57 -3.86
C ILE A 151 4.60 -2.05 -3.51
N VAL A 152 5.48 -2.95 -3.06
CA VAL A 152 6.86 -2.65 -2.65
C VAL A 152 7.86 -2.94 -3.77
N ASN A 153 7.65 -4.02 -4.52
CA ASN A 153 8.51 -4.47 -5.60
C ASN A 153 7.76 -4.52 -6.94
N PRO A 154 7.46 -3.36 -7.56
CA PRO A 154 6.72 -3.30 -8.81
C PRO A 154 7.43 -3.97 -10.00
N ASP A 155 8.76 -4.10 -9.95
CA ASP A 155 9.57 -4.69 -11.04
C ASP A 155 9.93 -6.18 -10.83
N GLY A 156 9.40 -6.83 -9.78
CA GLY A 156 9.64 -8.26 -9.56
C GLY A 156 11.09 -8.64 -9.24
N GLU A 157 11.94 -7.67 -8.88
CA GLU A 157 13.22 -7.96 -8.25
C GLU A 157 12.96 -8.42 -6.82
N ALA A 158 12.62 -9.70 -6.68
CA ALA A 158 12.76 -10.40 -5.42
C ALA A 158 14.18 -10.13 -4.93
N ALA A 159 14.28 -9.34 -3.86
CA ALA A 159 15.48 -9.25 -3.06
C ALA A 159 15.82 -10.67 -2.63
N ALA A 160 16.73 -11.31 -3.36
CA ALA A 160 17.36 -12.54 -2.98
C ALA A 160 18.25 -12.24 -1.77
N MET A 161 17.64 -12.09 -0.59
CA MET A 161 18.33 -11.90 0.68
C MET A 161 17.60 -12.68 1.78
N GLY A 162 17.86 -13.99 1.81
CA GLY A 162 18.20 -14.73 3.03
C GLY A 162 17.06 -15.38 3.84
N GLY A 163 17.09 -16.72 3.92
CA GLY A 163 16.74 -17.45 5.16
C GLY A 163 15.86 -18.70 5.04
N GLU A 164 16.52 -19.85 4.83
CA GLU A 164 16.23 -21.22 5.34
C GLU A 164 14.93 -21.97 5.00
N GLY A 165 15.10 -23.13 4.34
CA GLY A 165 14.35 -24.36 4.64
C GLY A 165 13.76 -25.08 3.42
N GLY A 166 14.49 -26.05 2.83
CA GLY A 166 13.90 -27.08 1.98
C GLY A 166 14.74 -27.54 0.80
N ASP A 167 15.57 -28.56 1.06
CA ASP A 167 16.07 -29.60 0.15
C ASP A 167 15.72 -29.47 -1.35
N ALA A 168 16.66 -28.94 -2.14
CA ALA A 168 16.82 -29.26 -3.57
C ALA A 168 18.25 -28.86 -3.99
N GLY A 169 19.02 -29.84 -4.47
CA GLY A 169 20.46 -29.75 -4.70
C GLY A 169 20.92 -28.56 -5.54
N PHE A 170 21.84 -27.78 -4.96
CA PHE A 170 22.71 -26.87 -5.69
C PHE A 170 24.08 -27.52 -5.84
N GLU A 171 24.28 -28.11 -7.03
CA GLU A 171 25.58 -28.43 -7.57
C GLU A 171 26.33 -27.11 -7.82
N PHE A 172 27.45 -26.98 -7.14
CA PHE A 172 28.37 -25.84 -7.20
C PHE A 172 28.77 -25.59 -8.65
N GLY A 173 28.26 -24.52 -9.26
CA GLY A 173 28.59 -24.10 -10.63
C GLY A 173 30.04 -23.59 -10.72
N ILE A 174 31.00 -24.51 -10.67
CA ILE A 174 32.37 -24.31 -11.14
C ILE A 174 32.24 -24.11 -12.65
N ASN A 175 32.54 -22.90 -13.12
CA ASN A 175 32.61 -22.61 -14.55
C ASN A 175 33.86 -23.30 -15.14
N PRO A 176 33.75 -24.29 -16.05
CA PRO A 176 34.89 -25.05 -16.57
C PRO A 176 35.80 -24.28 -17.54
N ASN A 177 35.69 -22.94 -17.58
CA ASN A 177 36.45 -22.08 -18.47
C ASN A 177 37.39 -21.09 -17.75
N ASP A 178 37.45 -21.15 -16.41
CA ASP A 178 38.49 -20.48 -15.64
C ASP A 178 39.64 -21.48 -15.40
N ASP A 179 40.64 -21.45 -16.29
CA ASP A 179 41.95 -22.14 -16.19
C ASP A 179 42.76 -21.54 -14.99
N PRO A 180 43.67 -22.31 -14.34
CA PRO A 180 44.06 -22.20 -12.93
C PRO A 180 44.92 -21.00 -12.51
#